data_AF-A0AAD6URP9-F1
#
_entry.id   AF-A0AAD6URP9-F1
#
_cell.length_a   1.000
_cell.length_b   1.000
_cell.length_c   1.000
_cell.angle_alpha   90.00
_cell.angle_beta   90.00
_cell.angle_gamma   90.00
#
_symmetry.space_group_name_H-M   'P 1'
#
loop_
_entity.id
_entity.type
_entity.pdbx_description
1 polymer ?
#
loop_
_entity_poly.entity_id
_entity_poly.type
_entity_poly.pdbx_seq_one_letter_code
_entity_poly.pdbx_strand_id
1 'polypeptide(L)'
;WLAIPWLQRELDEWRSLFNATKQRASKHKILPQGIPDQIQSHPQRFNLDNYMVSVPPELFDEMEAIWAPPDHAVFNLTPPEFTELITEFYKQLGQPIVGAQSLWVIYAQLIQNSLIWLKGAERWIIWAQKLI
;
A
#
# COMPACT_ATOMS: atom_id res chain seq x y z
N TRP A 1 3.97 4.21 8.67
CA TRP A 1 5.09 4.52 7.76
C TRP A 1 5.70 3.27 7.10
N LEU A 2 6.18 2.24 7.82
CA LEU A 2 6.92 1.12 7.21
C LEU A 2 6.01 0.01 6.66
N ALA A 3 5.10 -0.49 7.52
CA ALA A 3 4.32 -1.69 7.22
C ALA A 3 3.20 -1.46 6.19
N ILE A 4 2.54 -0.30 6.22
CA ILE A 4 1.40 -0.01 5.32
C ILE A 4 1.86 0.07 3.85
N PRO A 5 2.89 0.84 3.48
CA PRO A 5 3.36 0.85 2.09
C PRO A 5 3.91 -0.50 1.62
N TRP A 6 4.59 -1.24 2.52
CA TRP A 6 5.02 -2.60 2.22
C TRP A 6 3.82 -3.50 1.92
N LEU A 7 2.80 -3.49 2.78
CA LEU A 7 1.60 -4.31 2.61
C LEU A 7 0.84 -3.94 1.33
N GLN A 8 0.69 -2.64 1.03
CA GLN A 8 0.06 -2.17 -0.21
C GLN A 8 0.78 -2.75 -1.43
N ARG A 9 2.12 -2.64 -1.48
CA ARG A 9 2.92 -3.21 -2.58
C ARG A 9 2.72 -4.72 -2.73
N GLU A 10 2.77 -5.48 -1.65
CA GLU A 10 2.57 -6.93 -1.69
C GLU A 10 1.15 -7.30 -2.17
N LEU A 11 0.14 -6.54 -1.76
CA LEU A 11 -1.24 -6.74 -2.20
C LEU A 11 -1.43 -6.41 -3.69
N ASP A 12 -0.77 -5.37 -4.19
CA ASP A 12 -0.81 -5.00 -5.61
C ASP A 12 -0.11 -6.05 -6.49
N GLU A 13 1.03 -6.57 -6.04
CA GLU A 13 1.72 -7.69 -6.67
C GLU A 13 0.85 -8.95 -6.67
N TRP A 14 0.24 -9.27 -5.52
CA TRP A 14 -0.67 -10.41 -5.40
C TRP A 14 -1.88 -10.26 -6.32
N ARG A 15 -2.50 -9.08 -6.38
CA ARG A 15 -3.62 -8.79 -7.28
C ARG A 15 -3.23 -9.05 -8.73
N SER A 16 -2.07 -8.56 -9.15
CA SER A 16 -1.56 -8.73 -10.51
C SER A 16 -1.34 -10.21 -10.83
N LEU A 17 -0.68 -10.96 -9.94
CA LEU A 17 -0.47 -12.39 -10.11
C LEU A 17 -1.78 -13.17 -10.14
N PHE A 18 -2.71 -12.86 -9.23
CA PHE A 18 -3.99 -13.53 -9.12
C PHE A 18 -4.84 -13.33 -10.38
N ASN A 19 -4.87 -12.11 -10.93
CA ASN A 19 -5.62 -11.79 -12.13
C ASN A 19 -4.99 -12.34 -13.42
N ALA A 20 -3.65 -12.52 -13.42
CA ALA A 20 -2.91 -13.16 -14.51
C ALA A 20 -2.94 -14.71 -14.46
N THR A 21 -3.35 -15.30 -13.34
CA THR A 21 -3.33 -16.76 -13.15
C THR A 21 -4.69 -17.40 -13.45
N LYS A 22 -4.68 -18.56 -14.08
CA LYS A 22 -5.91 -19.34 -14.32
C LYS A 22 -6.44 -19.90 -13.01
N GLN A 23 -7.66 -19.51 -12.65
CA GLN A 23 -8.33 -20.07 -11.46
C GLN A 23 -8.72 -21.53 -11.67
N ARG A 24 -8.76 -22.31 -10.58
CA ARG A 24 -9.21 -23.70 -10.61
C ARG A 24 -10.67 -23.77 -11.09
N ALA A 25 -10.90 -24.59 -12.10
CA ALA A 25 -12.23 -24.90 -12.61
C ALA A 25 -13.11 -25.52 -11.51
N SER A 26 -14.33 -24.99 -11.35
CA SER A 26 -15.34 -25.53 -10.42
C SER A 26 -16.61 -25.85 -11.19
N LYS A 27 -17.11 -27.08 -11.04
CA LYS A 27 -18.35 -27.54 -11.70
C LYS A 27 -19.60 -26.86 -11.15
N HIS A 28 -19.52 -26.24 -9.96
CA HIS A 28 -20.63 -25.54 -9.32
C HIS A 28 -20.67 -24.05 -9.63
N LYS A 29 -19.71 -23.55 -10.44
CA LYS A 29 -19.60 -22.12 -10.76
C LYS A 29 -20.12 -21.90 -12.19
N ILE A 30 -21.13 -21.05 -12.34
CA ILE A 30 -21.66 -20.60 -13.65
C ILE A 30 -20.75 -19.56 -14.32
N LEU A 31 -19.78 -19.00 -13.57
CA LEU A 31 -18.89 -17.96 -14.07
C LEU A 31 -17.85 -18.53 -15.05
N PRO A 32 -17.35 -17.67 -15.96
CA PRO A 32 -16.31 -18.03 -16.90
C PRO A 32 -15.08 -18.64 -16.23
N GLN A 33 -14.51 -19.66 -16.87
CA GLN A 33 -13.32 -20.34 -16.38
C GLN A 33 -12.13 -19.99 -17.27
N GLY A 34 -11.11 -19.36 -16.68
CA GLY A 34 -9.97 -18.85 -17.42
C GLY A 34 -9.13 -17.92 -16.56
N ILE A 35 -8.23 -17.21 -17.22
CA ILE A 35 -7.44 -16.14 -16.61
C ILE A 35 -8.33 -14.88 -16.55
N PRO A 36 -8.58 -14.29 -15.37
CA PRO A 36 -9.43 -13.11 -15.22
C PRO A 36 -9.11 -11.99 -16.21
N ASP A 37 -7.83 -11.62 -16.38
CA ASP A 37 -7.42 -10.54 -17.29
C ASP A 37 -7.77 -10.85 -18.76
N GLN A 38 -7.68 -12.12 -19.17
CA GLN A 38 -8.03 -12.55 -20.53
C GLN A 38 -9.55 -12.58 -20.74
N ILE A 39 -10.31 -12.98 -19.72
CA ILE A 39 -11.78 -12.96 -19.77
C ILE A 39 -12.29 -11.53 -19.87
N GLN A 40 -11.70 -10.61 -19.10
CA GLN A 40 -12.08 -9.20 -19.12
C GLN A 40 -11.72 -8.52 -20.45
N SER A 41 -10.50 -8.75 -20.95
CA SER A 41 -10.02 -8.09 -22.18
C SER A 41 -10.61 -8.69 -23.46
N HIS A 42 -10.91 -10.00 -23.48
CA HIS A 42 -11.38 -10.71 -24.67
C HIS A 42 -12.54 -11.68 -24.35
N PRO A 43 -13.70 -11.17 -23.88
CA PRO A 43 -14.82 -11.99 -23.44
C PRO A 43 -15.39 -12.90 -24.54
N GLN A 44 -15.28 -12.50 -25.81
CA GLN A 44 -15.76 -13.26 -26.96
C GLN A 44 -15.04 -14.61 -27.11
N ARG A 45 -13.77 -14.71 -26.67
CA ARG A 45 -13.01 -15.99 -26.67
C ARG A 45 -13.60 -17.02 -25.70
N PHE A 46 -14.44 -16.58 -24.77
CA PHE A 46 -15.08 -17.41 -23.76
C PHE A 46 -16.61 -17.52 -23.97
N ASN A 47 -17.13 -17.10 -25.14
CA ASN A 47 -18.56 -17.04 -25.45
C ASN A 47 -19.36 -16.17 -24.46
N LEU A 48 -18.80 -15.01 -24.08
CA LEU A 48 -19.42 -14.06 -23.18
C LEU A 48 -19.61 -12.71 -23.85
N ASP A 49 -20.63 -12.00 -23.40
CA ASP A 49 -20.86 -10.61 -23.75
C ASP A 49 -20.23 -9.68 -22.72
N ASN A 50 -19.70 -8.54 -23.19
CA ASN A 50 -19.15 -7.51 -22.32
C ASN A 50 -20.25 -6.52 -21.92
N TYR A 51 -20.55 -6.46 -20.62
CA TYR A 51 -21.51 -5.50 -20.05
C TYR A 51 -20.82 -4.39 -19.24
N MET A 52 -19.50 -4.21 -19.41
CA MET A 52 -18.75 -3.19 -18.70
C MET A 52 -19.18 -1.79 -19.15
N VAL A 53 -19.53 -0.94 -18.19
CA VAL A 53 -19.78 0.49 -18.44
C VAL A 53 -18.42 1.17 -18.54
N SER A 54 -18.10 1.69 -19.72
CA SER A 54 -16.87 2.45 -19.94
C SER A 54 -17.00 3.82 -19.30
N VAL A 55 -16.34 4.01 -18.17
CA VAL A 55 -16.24 5.32 -17.51
C VAL A 55 -14.93 5.98 -17.97
N PRO A 56 -14.96 7.23 -18.46
CA PRO A 56 -13.76 7.96 -18.85
C PRO A 56 -12.80 8.10 -17.65
N PRO A 57 -11.49 7.87 -17.82
CA PRO A 57 -10.50 8.05 -16.76
C PRO A 57 -10.52 9.45 -16.15
N GLU A 58 -10.78 10.46 -16.97
CA GLU A 58 -10.80 11.87 -16.56
C GLU A 58 -11.86 12.14 -15.48
N LEU A 59 -12.98 11.40 -15.51
CA LEU A 59 -14.01 11.51 -14.48
C LEU A 59 -13.50 11.01 -13.11
N PHE A 60 -12.65 9.99 -13.09
CA PHE A 60 -12.05 9.52 -11.84
C PHE A 60 -11.08 10.56 -11.28
N ASP A 61 -10.25 11.16 -12.13
CA ASP A 61 -9.32 12.22 -11.72
C ASP A 61 -10.07 13.43 -11.16
N GLU A 62 -11.17 13.84 -11.80
CA GLU A 62 -12.05 14.92 -11.32
C GLU A 62 -12.69 14.58 -9.96
N MET A 63 -13.22 13.36 -9.81
CA MET A 63 -13.82 12.93 -8.55
C MET A 63 -12.78 12.80 -7.43
N GLU A 64 -11.58 12.33 -7.74
CA GLU A 64 -10.48 12.25 -6.78
C GLU A 64 -10.06 13.65 -6.33
N ALA A 65 -9.95 14.62 -7.24
CA ALA A 65 -9.65 16.01 -6.88
C ALA A 65 -10.71 16.63 -5.96
N ILE A 66 -11.99 16.28 -6.13
CA ILE A 66 -13.10 16.81 -5.33
C ILE A 66 -13.17 16.14 -3.96
N TRP A 67 -13.06 14.81 -3.91
CA TRP A 67 -13.38 14.03 -2.70
C TRP A 67 -12.16 13.50 -1.95
N ALA A 68 -11.03 13.37 -2.62
CA ALA A 68 -9.83 12.74 -2.13
C ALA A 68 -8.57 13.49 -2.59
N PRO A 69 -8.46 14.82 -2.32
CA PRO A 69 -7.29 15.57 -2.73
C PRO A 69 -6.02 14.97 -2.10
N PRO A 70 -4.88 14.97 -2.80
CA PRO A 70 -3.65 14.29 -2.35
C PRO A 70 -3.12 14.85 -1.03
N ASP A 71 -3.40 16.12 -0.74
CA ASP A 71 -3.00 16.80 0.51
C ASP A 71 -3.97 16.53 1.67
N HIS A 72 -4.99 15.69 1.48
CA HIS A 72 -5.97 15.40 2.52
C HIS A 72 -5.33 14.65 3.68
N ALA A 73 -5.54 15.14 4.91
CA ALA A 73 -4.91 14.58 6.12
C ALA A 73 -5.19 13.09 6.35
N VAL A 74 -6.26 12.53 5.79
CA VAL A 74 -6.57 11.09 5.86
C VAL A 74 -5.49 10.23 5.20
N PHE A 75 -4.71 10.78 4.26
CA PHE A 75 -3.61 10.08 3.60
C PHE A 75 -2.29 10.16 4.38
N ASN A 76 -2.23 10.98 5.44
CA ASN A 76 -1.08 11.01 6.33
C ASN A 76 -1.09 9.75 7.22
N LEU A 77 -0.32 8.73 6.82
CA LEU A 77 -0.16 7.49 7.59
C LEU A 77 0.37 7.72 9.01
N THR A 78 1.16 8.77 9.19
CA THR A 78 1.76 9.20 10.44
C THR A 78 1.90 10.73 10.42
N PRO A 79 1.97 11.39 11.60
CA PRO A 79 2.25 12.82 11.67
C PRO A 79 3.51 13.20 10.85
N PRO A 80 3.54 14.36 10.16
CA PRO A 80 4.67 14.77 9.34
C PRO A 80 6.00 14.81 10.11
N GLU A 81 5.98 15.34 11.34
CA GLU A 81 7.17 15.43 12.21
C GLU A 81 7.77 14.05 12.51
N PHE A 82 6.92 13.03 12.72
CA PHE A 82 7.36 11.65 12.93
C PHE A 82 7.98 11.06 11.66
N THR A 83 7.38 11.37 10.51
CA THR A 83 7.84 10.89 9.20
C THR A 83 9.24 11.40 8.88
N GLU A 84 9.52 12.68 9.15
CA GLU A 84 10.86 13.28 8.95
C GLU A 84 11.92 12.58 9.82
N LEU A 85 11.66 12.45 11.12
CA LEU A 85 12.59 11.84 12.07
C LEU A 85 12.93 10.40 11.70
N ILE A 86 11.91 9.62 11.37
CA ILE A 86 12.07 8.21 11.08
C ILE A 86 12.70 7.98 9.71
N THR A 87 12.42 8.85 8.73
CA THR A 87 13.09 8.83 7.43
C THR A 87 14.59 9.03 7.59
N GLU A 88 15.02 9.92 8.49
CA GLU A 88 16.43 10.15 8.78
C GLU A 88 17.09 8.90 9.40
N PHE A 89 16.44 8.27 10.39
CA PHE A 89 16.95 7.01 10.94
C PHE A 89 16.99 5.87 9.93
N TYR A 90 16.01 5.81 9.02
CA TYR A 90 16.00 4.82 7.96
C TYR A 90 17.11 5.02 6.92
N LYS A 91 17.46 6.28 6.61
CA LYS A 91 18.63 6.62 5.79
C LYS A 91 19.93 6.18 6.47
N GLN A 92 20.07 6.39 7.79
CA GLN A 92 21.23 5.95 8.56
C GLN A 92 21.40 4.43 8.58
N LEU A 93 20.31 3.68 8.48
CA LEU A 93 20.32 2.22 8.32
C LEU A 93 20.68 1.75 6.90
N GLY A 94 20.92 2.67 5.96
CA GLY A 94 21.29 2.33 4.58
C GLY A 94 20.10 1.97 3.69
N GLN A 95 18.88 2.37 4.05
CA GLN A 95 17.65 2.13 3.28
C GLN A 95 17.42 0.65 2.90
N PRO A 96 17.40 -0.26 3.88
CA PRO A 96 17.31 -1.69 3.62
C PRO A 96 15.99 -2.07 2.93
N ILE A 97 16.02 -3.02 1.99
CA ILE A 97 14.81 -3.49 1.31
C ILE A 97 13.86 -4.15 2.32
N VAL A 98 12.63 -3.64 2.38
CA VAL A 98 11.56 -4.16 3.23
C VAL A 98 10.88 -5.34 2.54
N GLY A 99 10.92 -6.50 3.19
CA GLY A 99 10.20 -7.72 2.81
C GLY A 99 9.70 -8.44 4.06
N ALA A 100 8.93 -9.52 3.88
CA ALA A 100 8.27 -10.21 5.00
C ALA A 100 9.21 -10.63 6.15
N GLN A 101 10.45 -11.06 5.82
CA GLN A 101 11.44 -11.48 6.79
C GLN A 101 12.28 -10.32 7.37
N SER A 102 12.47 -9.24 6.61
CA SER A 102 13.27 -8.09 7.04
C SER A 102 12.44 -7.02 7.74
N LEU A 103 11.13 -6.98 7.55
CA LEU A 103 10.23 -5.94 8.07
C LEU A 103 10.36 -5.77 9.57
N TRP A 104 10.24 -6.86 10.33
CA TRP A 104 10.31 -6.81 11.79
C TRP A 104 11.71 -6.42 12.30
N VAL A 105 12.76 -6.85 11.60
CA VAL A 105 14.15 -6.52 11.95
C VAL A 105 14.40 -5.03 11.76
N ILE A 106 14.03 -4.50 10.59
CA ILE A 106 14.14 -3.08 10.26
C ILE A 106 13.30 -2.25 11.25
N TYR A 107 12.07 -2.68 11.53
CA TYR A 107 11.20 -2.04 12.50
C TYR A 107 11.81 -1.97 13.90
N ALA A 108 12.38 -3.08 14.39
CA ALA A 108 13.04 -3.12 15.69
C ALA A 108 14.25 -2.17 15.76
N GLN A 109 15.06 -2.11 14.70
CA GLN A 109 16.21 -1.19 14.62
C GLN A 109 15.76 0.28 14.66
N LEU A 110 14.68 0.63 13.97
CA LEU A 110 14.12 1.98 13.98
C LEU A 110 13.57 2.36 15.35
N ILE A 111 12.90 1.44 16.03
CA ILE A 111 12.46 1.63 17.42
C ILE A 111 13.67 1.85 18.33
N GLN A 112 14.70 1.02 18.21
CA GLN A 112 15.88 1.16 19.05
C GLN A 112 16.57 2.51 18.85
N ASN A 113 16.75 2.94 17.61
CA ASN A 113 17.35 4.25 17.28
C ASN A 113 16.50 5.41 17.82
N SER A 114 15.18 5.35 17.67
CA SER A 114 14.28 6.37 18.20
C SER A 114 14.26 6.41 19.74
N LEU A 115 14.33 5.25 20.41
CA LEU A 115 14.42 5.18 21.87
C LEU A 115 15.75 5.72 22.40
N ILE A 116 16.87 5.43 21.74
CA ILE A 116 18.18 6.01 22.08
C ILE A 116 18.15 7.53 21.94
N TRP A 117 17.57 8.02 20.84
CA TRP A 117 17.41 9.46 20.60
C TRP A 117 16.54 10.15 21.66
N LEU A 118 15.43 9.52 22.07
CA LEU A 118 14.56 10.04 23.12
C LEU A 118 15.26 10.09 24.50
N LYS A 119 16.04 9.05 24.83
CA LYS A 119 16.75 8.96 26.12
C LYS A 119 17.97 9.89 26.21
N GLY A 120 18.66 10.12 25.10
CA GLY A 120 19.90 10.90 25.07
C GLY A 120 19.73 12.41 25.30
N ALA A 121 18.50 12.93 25.40
CA ALA A 121 18.28 14.37 25.32
C ALA A 121 17.23 14.97 26.28
N GLU A 122 16.63 14.21 27.21
CA GLU A 122 15.47 14.66 28.02
C GLU A 122 14.33 15.28 27.17
N ARG A 123 14.28 14.97 25.87
CA ARG A 123 13.37 15.57 24.87
C ARG A 123 11.96 14.99 24.89
N TRP A 124 11.68 14.04 25.78
CA TRP A 124 10.39 13.37 25.89
C TRP A 124 9.24 14.35 26.20
N ILE A 125 9.50 15.41 26.97
CA ILE A 125 8.51 16.45 27.32
C ILE A 125 8.12 17.28 26.09
N ILE A 126 9.09 17.69 25.29
CA ILE A 126 8.89 18.53 24.09
C ILE A 126 8.19 17.72 22.99
N TRP A 127 8.55 16.44 22.85
CA TRP A 127 7.98 15.57 21.83
C TRP A 127 6.55 15.12 22.18
N ALA A 128 6.27 14.82 23.46
CA ALA A 128 4.92 14.48 23.91
C ALA A 128 3.93 15.65 23.76
N GLN A 129 4.39 16.90 23.90
CA GLN A 129 3.55 18.10 23.69
C GLN A 129 3.23 18.39 22.21
N LYS A 130 4.01 17.85 21.26
CA LYS A 130 3.81 18.05 19.82
C LYS A 130 2.92 17.00 19.15
N LEU A 131 2.66 15.88 19.85
CA LEU A 131 1.86 14.76 19.37
C LEU A 131 0.40 14.80 19.82
N ILE A 132 0.04 15.70 20.75
CA ILE A 132 -1.31 15.98 21.23
C ILE A 132 -1.82 17.24 20.54
#